data_AF-A0A918C4X3-F1
#
_entry.id   AF-A0A918C4X3-F1
#
_cell.length_a   1.000
_cell.length_b   1.000
_cell.length_c   1.000
_cell.angle_alpha   90.00
_cell.angle_beta   90.00
_cell.angle_gamma   90.00
#
_symmetry.space_group_name_H-M   'P 1'
#
loop_
_entity.id
_entity.type
_entity.pdbx_description
1 polymer ?
#
loop_
_entity_poly.entity_id
_entity_poly.type
_entity_poly.pdbx_seq_one_letter_code
_entity_poly.pdbx_strand_id
1 'polypeptide(L)'
;MLVAKLAVPTAMTVVISGTLALVMTWWWHPAAEVLGERFPWYDWYPFNGIGPVVVGQSVLLLFLGVTLGLLLRRTVAAMGATLAVGAGVLLALDRIRSYLLPTVTVKAQGITEAPAPHGAWVMADGPLSPSGARVPDVMDCYAAEDFRGCLTAHGRTGHWAEYHPASQLWSMQWAETGLCLLLAGALAALCVWRVRRRLA
;
A
#
# COMPACT_ATOMS: atom_id res chain seq x y z
N MET A 1 -0.82 -34.13 11.45
CA MET A 1 0.25 -34.24 10.42
C MET A 1 0.28 -33.07 9.44
N LEU A 2 -0.84 -32.64 8.83
CA LEU A 2 -0.83 -31.53 7.85
C LEU A 2 -0.40 -30.19 8.47
N VAL A 3 -0.89 -29.86 9.67
CA VAL A 3 -0.52 -28.64 10.41
C VAL A 3 1.00 -28.60 10.66
N ALA A 4 1.59 -29.71 11.10
CA ALA A 4 3.04 -29.82 11.30
C ALA A 4 3.83 -29.68 9.98
N LYS A 5 3.31 -30.21 8.86
CA LYS A 5 3.94 -30.09 7.54
C LYS A 5 3.87 -28.67 6.97
N LEU A 6 2.86 -27.87 7.34
CA LEU A 6 2.74 -26.47 6.94
C LEU A 6 3.47 -25.52 7.89
N ALA A 7 3.72 -25.94 9.14
CA ALA A 7 4.44 -25.13 10.12
C ALA A 7 5.88 -24.84 9.67
N VAL A 8 6.60 -25.84 9.14
CA VAL A 8 7.98 -25.68 8.67
C VAL A 8 8.12 -24.66 7.54
N PRO A 9 7.40 -24.76 6.39
CA PRO A 9 7.53 -23.79 5.32
C PRO A 9 7.04 -22.40 5.75
N THR A 10 5.99 -22.31 6.59
CA THR A 10 5.54 -21.01 7.11
C THR A 10 6.62 -20.37 7.98
N ALA A 11 7.24 -21.13 8.88
CA ALA A 11 8.33 -20.65 9.72
C ALA A 11 9.54 -20.22 8.88
N MET A 12 9.94 -21.02 7.89
CA MET A 12 11.02 -20.65 6.97
C MET A 12 10.71 -19.38 6.20
N THR A 13 9.50 -19.25 5.65
CA THR A 13 9.10 -18.02 4.93
C THR A 13 9.18 -16.82 5.86
N VAL A 14 8.60 -16.90 7.06
CA VAL A 14 8.64 -15.81 8.05
C VAL A 14 10.07 -15.44 8.43
N VAL A 15 10.94 -16.42 8.69
CA VAL A 15 12.34 -16.18 9.06
C VAL A 15 13.12 -15.55 7.91
N ILE A 16 12.99 -16.08 6.69
CA ILE A 16 13.72 -15.58 5.52
C ILE A 16 13.24 -14.17 5.17
N SER A 17 11.92 -13.97 5.04
CA SER A 17 11.35 -12.65 4.73
C SER A 17 11.63 -11.65 5.84
N GLY A 18 11.57 -12.07 7.10
CA GLY A 18 11.85 -11.22 8.26
C GLY A 18 13.32 -10.80 8.30
N THR A 19 14.24 -11.73 8.05
CA THR A 19 15.69 -11.42 7.97
C THR A 19 15.97 -10.45 6.83
N LEU A 20 15.42 -10.72 5.65
CA LEU A 20 15.60 -9.85 4.48
C LEU A 20 15.03 -8.45 4.75
N ALA A 21 13.83 -8.36 5.34
CA ALA A 21 13.21 -7.09 5.69
C ALA A 21 14.04 -6.32 6.72
N LEU A 22 14.60 -6.99 7.73
CA LEU A 22 15.47 -6.35 8.73
C LEU A 22 16.75 -5.81 8.10
N VAL A 23 17.43 -6.61 7.28
CA VAL A 23 18.65 -6.19 6.57
C VAL A 23 18.35 -5.01 5.64
N MET A 24 17.25 -5.08 4.90
CA MET A 24 16.84 -4.01 3.99
C MET A 24 16.46 -2.74 4.75
N THR A 25 15.73 -2.85 5.87
CA THR A 25 15.36 -1.72 6.72
C THR A 25 16.60 -1.05 7.32
N TRP A 26 17.57 -1.85 7.76
CA TRP A 26 18.83 -1.36 8.30
C TRP A 26 19.67 -0.63 7.24
N TRP A 27 19.79 -1.22 6.04
CA TRP A 27 20.51 -0.61 4.92
C TRP A 27 19.80 0.64 4.38
N TRP A 28 18.46 0.66 4.40
CA TRP A 28 17.67 1.78 3.92
C TRP A 28 17.73 2.99 4.84
N HIS A 29 17.94 2.81 6.15
CA HIS A 29 18.00 3.91 7.11
C HIS A 29 18.99 5.04 6.71
N PRO A 30 20.27 4.77 6.39
CA PRO A 30 21.19 5.82 5.91
C PRO A 30 20.87 6.28 4.48
N ALA A 31 20.34 5.40 3.62
CA ALA A 31 19.98 5.76 2.25
C ALA A 31 18.80 6.74 2.21
N ALA A 32 17.84 6.61 3.13
CA ALA A 32 16.66 7.46 3.24
C ALA A 32 17.00 8.92 3.54
N GLU A 33 18.11 9.19 4.24
CA GLU A 33 18.58 10.56 4.52
C GLU A 33 19.00 11.30 3.25
N VAL A 34 19.47 10.57 2.23
CA VAL A 34 19.97 11.15 0.96
C VAL A 34 18.95 11.03 -0.17
N LEU A 35 18.23 9.90 -0.21
CA LEU A 35 17.35 9.53 -1.32
C LEU A 35 15.85 9.70 -1.01
N GLY A 36 15.50 10.10 0.21
CA GLY A 36 14.10 10.17 0.67
C GLY A 36 13.21 11.10 -0.15
N GLU A 37 13.76 12.18 -0.72
CA GLU A 37 12.99 13.05 -1.64
C GLU A 37 12.73 12.39 -3.01
N ARG A 38 13.66 11.54 -3.46
CA ARG A 38 13.58 10.86 -4.76
C ARG A 38 12.72 9.60 -4.70
N PHE A 39 12.69 8.94 -3.55
CA PHE A 39 11.91 7.73 -3.28
C PHE A 39 11.04 7.95 -2.04
N PRO A 40 9.88 8.59 -2.21
CA PRO A 40 8.93 8.82 -1.13
C PRO A 40 8.53 7.51 -0.44
N TRP A 41 8.30 7.56 0.88
CA TRP A 41 7.98 6.38 1.68
C TRP A 41 6.74 5.58 1.22
N TYR A 42 5.81 6.22 0.49
CA TYR A 42 4.59 5.62 -0.03
C TYR A 42 4.79 4.92 -1.38
N ASP A 43 5.93 5.11 -2.05
CA ASP A 43 6.23 4.45 -3.32
C ASP A 43 6.41 2.94 -3.13
N TRP A 44 6.14 2.22 -4.21
CA TRP A 44 6.27 0.77 -4.29
C TRP A 44 7.59 0.25 -3.70
N TYR A 45 8.72 0.87 -4.06
CA TYR A 45 10.04 0.37 -3.72
C TYR A 45 10.35 0.44 -2.22
N PRO A 46 10.29 1.63 -1.56
CA PRO A 46 10.50 1.70 -0.12
C PRO A 46 9.39 0.98 0.63
N PHE A 47 8.11 1.18 0.30
CA PHE A 47 7.02 0.63 1.12
C PHE A 47 7.04 -0.90 1.18
N ASN A 48 7.22 -1.58 0.03
CA ASN A 48 7.26 -3.05 -0.06
C ASN A 48 8.67 -3.64 0.12
N GLY A 49 9.70 -2.79 0.27
CA GLY A 49 11.08 -3.24 0.48
C GLY A 49 11.45 -3.36 1.96
N ILE A 50 10.77 -2.62 2.84
CA ILE A 50 11.10 -2.53 4.27
C ILE A 50 9.94 -2.92 5.17
N GLY A 51 10.26 -3.24 6.43
CA GLY A 51 9.26 -3.44 7.48
C GLY A 51 8.42 -4.73 7.37
N PRO A 52 7.32 -4.83 8.13
CA PRO A 52 6.57 -6.08 8.31
C PRO A 52 5.72 -6.48 7.10
N VAL A 53 5.41 -5.55 6.19
CA VAL A 53 4.51 -5.81 5.05
C VAL A 53 5.07 -6.90 4.13
N VAL A 54 6.39 -6.97 3.98
CA VAL A 54 7.10 -8.01 3.21
C VAL A 54 6.77 -9.40 3.75
N VAL A 55 6.73 -9.54 5.07
CA VAL A 55 6.41 -10.79 5.75
C VAL A 55 4.95 -11.14 5.51
N GLY A 56 4.04 -10.17 5.67
CA GLY A 56 2.61 -10.35 5.42
C GLY A 56 2.31 -10.83 4.00
N GLN A 57 2.83 -10.12 2.99
CA GLN A 57 2.65 -10.46 1.58
C GLN A 57 3.27 -11.82 1.24
N SER A 58 4.45 -12.14 1.77
CA SER A 58 5.11 -13.44 1.55
C SER A 58 4.28 -14.61 2.10
N VAL A 59 3.74 -14.46 3.31
CA VAL A 59 2.88 -15.49 3.93
C VAL A 59 1.58 -15.65 3.15
N LEU A 60 0.96 -14.55 2.70
CA LEU A 60 -0.24 -14.59 1.87
C LEU A 60 0.00 -15.33 0.55
N LEU A 61 1.08 -15.00 -0.17
CA LEU A 61 1.42 -15.65 -1.44
C LEU A 61 1.76 -17.13 -1.26
N LEU A 62 2.39 -17.51 -0.15
CA LEU A 62 2.63 -18.91 0.20
C LEU A 62 1.30 -19.68 0.31
N PHE A 63 0.36 -19.19 1.11
CA PHE A 63 -0.93 -19.86 1.30
C PHE A 63 -1.81 -19.83 0.04
N LEU A 64 -1.69 -18.78 -0.78
CA LEU A 64 -2.31 -18.73 -2.09
C LEU A 64 -1.79 -19.85 -2.99
N GLY A 65 -0.47 -20.02 -3.09
CA GLY A 65 0.15 -21.08 -3.88
C GLY A 65 -0.21 -22.48 -3.38
N VAL A 66 -0.20 -22.69 -2.06
CA VAL A 66 -0.63 -23.96 -1.44
C VAL A 66 -2.10 -24.27 -1.79
N THR A 67 -2.97 -23.27 -1.71
CA THR A 67 -4.39 -23.42 -2.03
C THR A 67 -4.57 -23.78 -3.51
N LEU A 68 -3.93 -23.03 -4.41
CA LEU A 68 -4.03 -23.28 -5.86
C LEU A 68 -3.43 -24.64 -6.26
N GLY A 69 -2.32 -25.05 -5.64
CA GLY A 69 -1.74 -26.38 -5.83
C GLY A 69 -2.69 -27.51 -5.42
N LEU A 70 -3.38 -27.34 -4.29
CA LEU A 70 -4.39 -28.29 -3.80
C LEU A 70 -5.61 -28.38 -4.73
N LEU A 71 -6.00 -27.27 -5.37
CA LEU A 71 -7.16 -27.19 -6.27
C LEU A 71 -6.88 -27.73 -7.67
N LEU A 72 -5.76 -27.30 -8.27
CA LEU A 72 -5.46 -27.53 -9.69
C LEU A 72 -4.83 -28.91 -9.95
N ARG A 73 -4.23 -29.54 -8.93
CA ARG A 73 -3.60 -30.88 -9.02
C ARG A 73 -2.55 -31.05 -10.14
N ARG A 74 -2.10 -29.94 -10.76
CA ARG A 74 -1.07 -29.89 -11.80
C ARG A 74 -0.06 -28.82 -11.41
N THR A 75 1.20 -29.21 -11.23
CA THR A 75 2.26 -28.32 -10.73
C THR A 75 2.47 -27.11 -11.64
N VAL A 76 2.59 -27.33 -12.95
CA VAL A 76 2.79 -26.24 -13.93
C VAL A 76 1.63 -25.26 -13.95
N ALA A 77 0.39 -25.77 -13.96
CA ALA A 77 -0.80 -24.92 -13.92
C ALA A 77 -0.91 -24.17 -12.58
N ALA A 78 -0.55 -24.80 -11.47
CA ALA A 78 -0.53 -24.17 -10.16
C ALA A 78 0.49 -23.04 -10.07
N MET A 79 1.70 -23.22 -10.62
CA MET A 79 2.70 -22.16 -10.67
C MET A 79 2.21 -20.96 -11.50
N GLY A 80 1.68 -21.21 -12.70
CA GLY A 80 1.13 -20.14 -13.55
C GLY A 80 -0.04 -19.40 -12.89
N ALA A 81 -0.96 -20.14 -12.27
CA ALA A 81 -2.08 -19.54 -11.53
C ALA A 81 -1.59 -18.74 -10.31
N THR A 82 -0.58 -19.24 -9.58
CA THR A 82 -0.03 -18.52 -8.42
C THR A 82 0.61 -17.21 -8.83
N LEU A 83 1.35 -17.20 -9.94
CA LEU A 83 1.94 -15.98 -10.48
C LEU A 83 0.86 -14.96 -10.87
N ALA A 84 -0.14 -15.39 -11.65
CA ALA A 84 -1.19 -14.50 -12.15
C ALA A 84 -2.06 -13.94 -11.02
N VAL A 85 -2.55 -14.81 -10.13
CA VAL A 85 -3.39 -14.41 -9.00
C VAL A 85 -2.57 -13.64 -7.97
N GLY A 86 -1.33 -14.04 -7.71
CA GLY A 86 -0.43 -13.34 -6.79
C GLY A 86 -0.14 -11.91 -7.24
N ALA A 87 0.18 -11.70 -8.52
CA ALA A 87 0.33 -10.37 -9.09
C ALA A 87 -0.95 -9.54 -8.95
N GLY A 88 -2.11 -10.13 -9.24
CA GLY A 88 -3.41 -9.48 -9.04
C GLY A 88 -3.66 -9.07 -7.58
N VAL A 89 -3.29 -9.93 -6.62
CA VAL A 89 -3.40 -9.64 -5.18
C VAL A 89 -2.50 -8.47 -4.77
N LEU A 90 -1.23 -8.45 -5.22
CA LEU A 90 -0.31 -7.35 -4.90
C LEU A 90 -0.78 -6.02 -5.50
N LEU A 91 -1.26 -6.03 -6.75
CA LEU A 91 -1.85 -4.85 -7.37
C LEU A 91 -3.12 -4.38 -6.64
N ALA A 92 -3.94 -5.30 -6.16
CA ALA A 92 -5.13 -4.96 -5.36
C ALA A 92 -4.75 -4.33 -4.02
N LEU A 93 -3.74 -4.86 -3.33
CA LEU A 93 -3.23 -4.29 -2.07
C LEU A 93 -2.72 -2.86 -2.28
N ASP A 94 -1.97 -2.62 -3.36
CA ASP A 94 -1.48 -1.28 -3.71
C ASP A 94 -2.63 -0.28 -3.94
N ARG A 95 -3.72 -0.71 -4.58
CA ARG A 95 -4.93 0.11 -4.78
C ARG A 95 -5.71 0.38 -3.50
N ILE A 96 -5.73 -0.56 -2.57
CA ILE A 96 -6.47 -0.44 -1.30
C ILE A 96 -5.66 0.37 -0.28
N ARG A 97 -4.33 0.48 -0.46
CA ARG A 97 -3.41 1.11 0.48
C ARG A 97 -3.85 2.51 0.93
N SER A 98 -4.29 3.36 -0.01
CA SER A 98 -4.76 4.73 0.30
C SER A 98 -6.03 4.77 1.16
N TYR A 99 -6.72 3.64 1.32
CA TYR A 99 -7.94 3.53 2.12
C TYR A 99 -7.72 2.81 3.45
N LEU A 100 -6.50 2.34 3.74
CA LEU A 100 -6.20 1.60 4.99
C LEU A 100 -6.18 2.50 6.22
N LEU A 101 -5.86 3.78 6.04
CA LEU A 101 -5.76 4.77 7.10
C LEU A 101 -6.48 6.06 6.72
N PRO A 102 -6.92 6.86 7.70
CA PRO A 102 -7.50 8.16 7.41
C PRO A 102 -6.45 9.14 6.87
N THR A 103 -6.84 9.90 5.85
CA THR A 103 -6.12 11.06 5.34
C THR A 103 -6.28 12.26 6.26
N VAL A 104 -5.31 13.18 6.23
CA VAL A 104 -5.39 14.47 6.91
C VAL A 104 -5.74 15.53 5.88
N THR A 105 -6.78 16.33 6.16
CA THR A 105 -7.16 17.47 5.32
C THR A 105 -6.73 18.77 5.98
N VAL A 106 -5.99 19.59 5.24
CA VAL A 106 -5.55 20.92 5.67
C VAL A 106 -6.02 21.97 4.67
N LYS A 107 -6.36 23.15 5.18
CA LYS A 107 -6.75 24.33 4.41
C LYS A 107 -5.91 25.50 4.87
N ALA A 108 -5.40 26.30 3.94
CA ALA A 108 -4.68 27.53 4.26
C ALA A 108 -4.99 28.63 3.23
N GLN A 109 -5.07 29.86 3.74
CA GLN A 109 -5.29 31.08 2.96
C GLN A 109 -3.94 31.77 2.69
N GLY A 110 -3.87 32.59 1.64
CA GLY A 110 -2.67 33.34 1.25
C GLY A 110 -1.57 32.48 0.62
N ILE A 111 -1.84 31.20 0.32
CA ILE A 111 -0.87 30.28 -0.26
C ILE A 111 -1.30 29.82 -1.66
N THR A 112 -0.31 29.54 -2.50
CA THR A 112 -0.53 29.09 -3.88
C THR A 112 -0.13 27.65 -4.17
N GLU A 113 0.29 26.92 -3.15
CA GLU A 113 0.68 25.51 -3.25
C GLU A 113 -0.14 24.69 -2.25
N ALA A 114 -0.17 23.38 -2.43
CA ALA A 114 -0.82 22.46 -1.52
C ALA A 114 -0.20 22.60 -0.11
N PRO A 115 -0.99 22.84 0.96
CA PRO A 115 -0.49 22.92 2.33
C PRO A 115 -0.20 21.52 2.88
N ALA A 116 0.79 20.85 2.29
CA ALA A 116 1.25 19.53 2.68
C ALA A 116 2.69 19.61 3.21
N PRO A 117 3.00 18.98 4.36
CA PRO A 117 4.37 18.85 4.82
C PRO A 117 5.25 18.13 3.80
N HIS A 118 6.55 18.38 3.86
CA HIS A 118 7.51 17.67 3.02
C HIS A 118 7.42 16.15 3.25
N GLY A 119 7.47 15.37 2.16
CA GLY A 119 7.32 13.91 2.21
C GLY A 119 5.89 13.41 2.48
N ALA A 120 4.86 14.26 2.43
CA ALA A 120 3.48 13.81 2.50
C ALA A 120 3.04 13.11 1.21
N TRP A 121 2.20 12.08 1.34
CA TRP A 121 1.53 11.45 0.19
C TRP A 121 0.26 12.22 -0.12
N VAL A 122 0.31 13.15 -1.08
CA VAL A 122 -0.84 13.98 -1.46
C VAL A 122 -1.82 13.15 -2.30
N MET A 123 -3.06 13.05 -1.82
CA MET A 123 -4.14 12.31 -2.46
C MET A 123 -4.99 13.21 -3.35
N ALA A 124 -5.28 14.42 -2.86
CA ALA A 124 -6.03 15.42 -3.59
C ALA A 124 -5.70 16.81 -3.05
N ASP A 125 -5.75 17.81 -3.91
CA ASP A 125 -5.55 19.20 -3.56
C ASP A 125 -6.37 20.11 -4.47
N GLY A 126 -6.50 21.39 -4.09
CA GLY A 126 -7.16 22.34 -4.95
C GLY A 126 -7.35 23.73 -4.35
N PRO A 127 -7.89 24.66 -5.15
CA PRO A 127 -8.09 26.04 -4.74
C PRO A 127 -9.19 26.21 -3.67
N LEU A 128 -9.00 27.24 -2.84
CA LEU A 128 -9.99 27.70 -1.86
C LEU A 128 -10.48 29.11 -2.21
N SER A 129 -11.76 29.33 -1.93
CA SER A 129 -12.41 30.65 -1.97
C SER A 129 -12.03 31.50 -0.74
N PRO A 130 -12.39 32.79 -0.73
CA PRO A 130 -12.20 33.67 0.44
C PRO A 130 -12.93 33.18 1.69
N SER A 131 -14.06 32.48 1.50
CA SER A 131 -14.84 31.88 2.58
C SER A 131 -14.27 30.54 3.08
N GLY A 132 -13.17 30.04 2.49
CA GLY A 132 -12.58 28.74 2.83
C GLY A 132 -13.35 27.53 2.27
N ALA A 133 -14.29 27.77 1.36
CA ALA A 133 -14.96 26.73 0.59
C ALA A 133 -14.02 26.20 -0.51
N ARG A 134 -14.12 24.90 -0.81
CA ARG A 134 -13.45 24.32 -1.98
C ARG A 134 -14.11 24.93 -3.21
N VAL A 135 -13.33 25.50 -4.12
CA VAL A 135 -13.84 26.02 -5.39
C VAL A 135 -13.97 24.82 -6.33
N PRO A 136 -15.19 24.38 -6.70
CA PRO A 136 -15.37 23.36 -7.71
C PRO A 136 -15.05 23.96 -9.08
N ASP A 137 -14.45 23.14 -9.94
CA ASP A 137 -14.43 23.35 -11.39
C ASP A 137 -13.67 24.60 -11.88
N VAL A 138 -12.34 24.59 -11.70
CA VAL A 138 -11.40 25.51 -12.36
C VAL A 138 -10.81 24.88 -13.64
N MET A 139 -11.59 24.02 -14.29
CA MET A 139 -11.12 23.24 -15.43
C MET A 139 -10.80 24.13 -16.65
N ASP A 140 -11.50 25.25 -16.77
CA ASP A 140 -11.24 26.30 -17.75
C ASP A 140 -9.82 26.90 -17.60
N CYS A 141 -9.29 26.97 -16.38
CA CYS A 141 -7.95 27.48 -16.15
C CYS A 141 -6.85 26.57 -16.72
N TYR A 142 -7.06 25.26 -16.89
CA TYR A 142 -6.05 24.38 -17.51
C TYR A 142 -5.79 24.71 -18.99
N ALA A 143 -6.76 25.32 -19.67
CA ALA A 143 -6.63 25.77 -21.05
C ALA A 143 -6.17 27.23 -21.17
N ALA A 144 -6.08 27.97 -20.05
CA ALA A 144 -5.66 29.37 -20.06
C ALA A 144 -4.14 29.48 -20.23
N GLU A 145 -3.70 30.50 -20.99
CA GLU A 145 -2.27 30.82 -21.12
C GLU A 145 -1.63 31.18 -19.77
N ASP A 146 -2.40 31.83 -18.88
CA ASP A 146 -2.01 32.11 -17.49
C ASP A 146 -2.93 31.38 -16.51
N PHE A 147 -2.52 30.18 -16.11
CA PHE A 147 -3.19 29.36 -15.12
C PHE A 147 -3.38 30.08 -13.77
N ARG A 148 -2.38 30.84 -13.31
CA ARG A 148 -2.42 31.51 -11.99
C ARG A 148 -3.33 32.73 -12.03
N GLY A 149 -3.27 33.51 -13.11
CA GLY A 149 -4.17 34.65 -13.35
C GLY A 149 -5.63 34.20 -13.41
N CYS A 150 -5.92 33.12 -14.15
CA CYS A 150 -7.26 32.55 -14.22
C CYS A 150 -7.79 32.12 -12.84
N LEU A 151 -7.00 31.39 -12.06
CA LEU A 151 -7.38 31.00 -10.70
C LEU A 151 -7.66 32.22 -9.80
N THR A 152 -6.89 33.29 -9.96
CA THR A 152 -7.09 34.54 -9.21
C THR A 152 -8.38 35.23 -9.63
N ALA A 153 -8.72 35.22 -10.92
CA ALA A 153 -10.00 35.72 -11.44
C ALA A 153 -11.20 34.93 -10.89
N HIS A 154 -11.03 33.63 -10.64
CA HIS A 154 -12.00 32.78 -9.94
C HIS A 154 -12.06 33.00 -8.42
N GLY A 155 -11.39 34.03 -7.91
CA GLY A 155 -11.42 34.38 -6.49
C GLY A 155 -10.63 33.40 -5.61
N ARG A 156 -9.62 32.71 -6.16
CA ARG A 156 -8.71 31.90 -5.35
C ARG A 156 -7.96 32.79 -4.36
N THR A 157 -8.13 32.50 -3.08
CA THR A 157 -7.37 33.14 -2.00
C THR A 157 -6.55 32.15 -1.19
N GLY A 158 -6.73 30.85 -1.42
CA GLY A 158 -6.01 29.82 -0.68
C GLY A 158 -5.95 28.47 -1.41
N HIS A 159 -5.53 27.46 -0.66
CA HIS A 159 -5.40 26.09 -1.14
C HIS A 159 -5.73 25.08 -0.04
N TRP A 160 -6.24 23.92 -0.45
CA TRP A 160 -6.44 22.78 0.43
C TRP A 160 -5.65 21.59 -0.09
N ALA A 161 -5.32 20.68 0.82
CA ALA A 161 -4.71 19.41 0.50
C ALA A 161 -5.27 18.32 1.42
N GLU A 162 -5.41 17.13 0.87
CA GLU A 162 -5.71 15.89 1.54
C GLU A 162 -4.52 14.94 1.34
N TYR A 163 -3.89 14.50 2.42
CA TYR A 163 -2.64 13.75 2.34
C TYR A 163 -2.48 12.73 3.47
N HIS A 164 -1.63 11.72 3.26
CA HIS A 164 -1.08 10.90 4.35
C HIS A 164 0.25 11.48 4.83
N PRO A 165 0.41 11.77 6.14
CA PRO A 165 1.68 12.20 6.69
C PRO A 165 2.69 11.03 6.73
N ALA A 166 3.99 11.34 6.62
CA ALA A 166 5.05 10.34 6.68
C ALA A 166 5.06 9.50 7.98
N SER A 167 4.53 10.05 9.08
CA SER A 167 4.37 9.33 10.34
C SER A 167 3.41 8.13 10.25
N GLN A 168 2.55 8.07 9.23
CA GLN A 168 1.64 6.94 9.02
C GLN A 168 2.30 5.71 8.40
N LEU A 169 3.55 5.79 7.90
CA LEU A 169 4.26 4.69 7.24
C LEU A 169 4.12 3.36 8.00
N TRP A 170 4.56 3.32 9.26
CA TRP A 170 4.57 2.09 10.05
C TRP A 170 3.16 1.60 10.38
N SER A 171 2.24 2.52 10.68
CA SER A 171 0.85 2.16 10.96
C SER A 171 0.20 1.51 9.73
N MET A 172 0.51 2.03 8.54
CA MET A 172 -0.04 1.51 7.28
C MET A 172 0.58 0.16 6.94
N GLN A 173 1.89 -0.02 7.16
CA GLN A 173 2.55 -1.32 7.01
C GLN A 173 1.97 -2.38 7.94
N TRP A 174 1.69 -2.05 9.21
CA TRP A 174 1.05 -2.98 10.13
C TRP A 174 -0.39 -3.31 9.73
N ALA A 175 -1.15 -2.32 9.25
CA ALA A 175 -2.51 -2.53 8.75
C ALA A 175 -2.53 -3.48 7.54
N GLU A 176 -1.67 -3.25 6.54
CA GLU A 176 -1.55 -4.11 5.36
C GLU A 176 -1.05 -5.51 5.74
N THR A 177 -0.08 -5.60 6.66
CA THR A 177 0.41 -6.88 7.20
C THR A 177 -0.73 -7.66 7.87
N GLY A 178 -1.51 -7.00 8.72
CA GLY A 178 -2.65 -7.59 9.40
C GLY A 178 -3.68 -8.13 8.41
N LEU A 179 -4.02 -7.35 7.38
CA LEU A 179 -4.90 -7.78 6.28
C LEU A 179 -4.34 -9.03 5.57
N CYS A 180 -3.05 -9.02 5.22
CA CYS A 180 -2.41 -10.16 4.55
C CYS A 180 -2.44 -11.42 5.41
N LEU A 181 -2.14 -11.31 6.71
CA LEU A 181 -2.16 -12.43 7.65
C LEU A 181 -3.58 -12.96 7.88
N LEU A 182 -4.59 -12.10 7.93
CA LEU A 182 -6.01 -12.51 8.01
C LEU A 182 -6.42 -13.33 6.78
N LEU A 183 -6.08 -12.84 5.58
CA LEU A 183 -6.35 -13.55 4.32
C LEU A 183 -5.59 -14.89 4.25
N ALA A 184 -4.32 -14.90 4.67
CA ALA A 184 -3.52 -16.12 4.74
C ALA A 184 -4.14 -17.14 5.71
N GLY A 185 -4.58 -16.70 6.88
CA GLY A 185 -5.28 -17.54 7.86
C GLY A 185 -6.57 -18.15 7.31
N ALA A 186 -7.35 -17.39 6.54
CA ALA A 186 -8.55 -17.88 5.87
C ALA A 186 -8.23 -18.96 4.82
N LEU A 187 -7.18 -18.75 4.00
CA LEU A 187 -6.70 -19.74 3.03
C LEU A 187 -6.17 -21.01 3.72
N ALA A 188 -5.45 -20.86 4.83
CA ALA A 188 -4.98 -21.98 5.64
C ALA A 188 -6.15 -22.81 6.19
N ALA A 189 -7.17 -22.14 6.75
CA ALA A 189 -8.38 -22.80 7.24
C ALA A 189 -9.12 -23.54 6.12
N LEU A 190 -9.25 -22.93 4.94
CA LEU A 190 -9.83 -23.56 3.75
C LEU A 190 -9.06 -24.82 3.33
N CYS A 191 -7.73 -24.77 3.33
CA CYS A 191 -6.88 -25.92 3.01
C CYS A 191 -7.10 -27.07 4.00
N VAL A 192 -7.04 -26.79 5.30
CA VAL A 192 -7.27 -27.80 6.34
C VAL A 192 -8.65 -28.41 6.20
N TRP A 193 -9.69 -27.59 6.01
CA TRP A 193 -11.05 -28.06 5.85
C TRP A 193 -11.24 -28.93 4.60
N ARG A 194 -10.70 -28.52 3.44
CA ARG A 194 -10.75 -29.30 2.20
C ARG A 194 -10.06 -30.66 2.36
N VAL A 195 -8.90 -30.71 3.01
CA VAL A 195 -8.18 -31.98 3.24
C VAL A 195 -8.96 -32.89 4.19
N ARG A 196 -9.51 -32.36 5.29
CA ARG A 196 -10.34 -33.13 6.22
C ARG A 196 -11.57 -33.72 5.53
N ARG A 197 -12.24 -32.94 4.68
CA ARG A 197 -13.40 -33.39 3.89
C ARG A 197 -13.08 -34.47 2.85
N ARG A 198 -11.81 -34.64 2.45
CA ARG A 198 -11.38 -35.71 1.53
C ARG A 198 -10.98 -37.00 2.24
N LEU A 199 -10.63 -36.91 3.53
CA LEU A 199 -10.17 -38.04 4.33
C LEU A 199 -11.29 -38.69 5.17
N ALA A 200 -12.41 -37.97 5.35
CA ALA A 200 -13.67 -38.51 5.85
C ALA A 200 -14.50 -39.08 4.70
#